data_AF-B3T0P4-F1
#
_entry.id   AF-B3T0P4-F1
#
_cell.length_a   1.000
_cell.length_b   1.000
_cell.length_c   1.000
_cell.angle_alpha   90.00
_cell.angle_beta   90.00
_cell.angle_gamma   90.00
#
_symmetry.space_group_name_H-M   'P 1'
#
loop_
_entity.id
_entity.type
_entity.pdbx_description
1 polymer ?
#
loop_
_entity_poly.entity_id
_entity_poly.type
_entity_poly.pdbx_seq_one_letter_code
_entity_poly.pdbx_strand_id
1 'polypeptide(L)'
;MANILILGAGSMGMTFSFPCADNNHVVFITGTHLENDFIDQINSKKKHPALNCDVPKSIKFSKFEKLGEEINKKVDLVVVAVISKGIKWASIELSKVMKSSERLNLLKGWSQAIR
;
A
#
# COMPACT_ATOMS: atom_id res chain seq x y z
N MET A 1 -15.57 6.87 -7.16
CA MET A 1 -14.37 7.17 -6.34
C MET A 1 -14.28 6.11 -5.26
N ALA A 2 -13.14 5.43 -5.15
CA ALA A 2 -12.93 4.37 -4.17
C ALA A 2 -11.72 4.70 -3.30
N ASN A 3 -11.74 4.26 -2.05
CA ASN A 3 -10.62 4.37 -1.12
C ASN A 3 -9.80 3.09 -1.18
N ILE A 4 -8.58 3.20 -1.69
CA ILE A 4 -7.66 2.08 -1.90
C ILE A 4 -6.53 2.18 -0.89
N LEU A 5 -6.35 1.11 -0.10
CA LEU A 5 -5.22 0.98 0.80
C LEU A 5 -4.21 0.00 0.21
N ILE A 6 -2.94 0.40 0.14
CA ILE A 6 -1.83 -0.41 -0.32
C ILE A 6 -0.88 -0.65 0.86
N LEU A 7 -0.65 -1.90 1.23
CA LEU A 7 0.34 -2.31 2.22
C LEU A 7 1.65 -2.68 1.52
N GLY A 8 2.65 -1.82 1.66
CA GLY A 8 3.96 -1.93 1.01
C GLY A 8 4.26 -0.67 0.20
N ALA A 9 5.28 0.08 0.61
CA ALA A 9 5.64 1.37 0.00
C ALA A 9 6.74 1.26 -1.07
N GLY A 10 7.29 0.07 -1.29
CA GLY A 10 8.24 -0.18 -2.37
C GLY A 10 7.69 0.06 -3.78
N SER A 11 8.55 -0.24 -4.77
CA SER A 11 8.28 0.06 -6.18
C SER A 11 6.96 -0.52 -6.71
N MET A 12 6.56 -1.73 -6.31
CA MET A 12 5.30 -2.33 -6.76
C MET A 12 4.07 -1.57 -6.24
N GLY A 13 4.05 -1.24 -4.95
CA GLY A 13 2.95 -0.48 -4.33
C GLY A 13 2.84 0.92 -4.93
N MET A 14 4.00 1.55 -5.17
CA MET A 14 4.06 2.83 -5.87
C MET A 14 3.52 2.73 -7.30
N THR A 15 4.01 1.80 -8.13
CA THR A 15 3.59 1.68 -9.53
C THR A 15 2.09 1.40 -9.64
N PHE A 16 1.52 0.59 -8.74
CA PHE A 16 0.08 0.34 -8.71
C PHE A 16 -0.74 1.59 -8.32
N SER A 17 -0.18 2.47 -7.48
CA SER A 17 -0.88 3.68 -7.04
C SER A 17 -1.09 4.73 -8.14
N PHE A 18 -0.23 4.79 -9.16
CA PHE A 18 -0.34 5.74 -10.27
C PHE A 18 -1.66 5.59 -11.06
N PRO A 19 -1.98 4.43 -11.66
CA PRO A 19 -3.22 4.28 -12.40
C PRO A 19 -4.46 4.43 -11.50
N CYS A 20 -4.35 4.10 -10.20
CA CYS A 20 -5.42 4.37 -9.25
C CYS A 20 -5.64 5.88 -9.05
N ALA A 21 -4.56 6.64 -8.87
CA ALA A 21 -4.60 8.09 -8.75
C ALA A 21 -5.13 8.74 -10.04
N ASP A 22 -4.71 8.27 -11.22
CA ASP A 22 -5.15 8.77 -12.53
C ASP A 22 -6.65 8.55 -12.76
N ASN A 23 -7.22 7.49 -12.18
CA ASN A 23 -8.66 7.20 -12.22
C ASN A 23 -9.45 7.90 -11.09
N ASN A 24 -8.89 8.95 -10.47
CA ASN A 24 -9.51 9.73 -9.39
C ASN A 24 -9.88 8.89 -8.15
N HIS A 25 -9.15 7.80 -7.87
CA HIS A 25 -9.26 7.10 -6.59
C HIS A 25 -8.40 7.76 -5.53
N VAL A 26 -8.81 7.65 -4.27
CA VAL A 26 -7.98 8.09 -3.14
C VAL A 26 -7.10 6.91 -2.73
N VAL A 27 -5.78 7.11 -2.79
CA VAL A 27 -4.82 6.04 -2.51
C VAL A 27 -4.06 6.32 -1.24
N PHE A 28 -4.13 5.38 -0.31
CA PHE A 28 -3.36 5.37 0.92
C PHE A 28 -2.31 4.26 0.83
N ILE A 29 -1.04 4.63 0.92
CA ILE A 29 0.07 3.68 0.96
C ILE A 29 0.59 3.63 2.39
N THR A 30 0.55 2.46 2.98
CA THR A 30 1.13 2.18 4.28
C THR A 30 2.41 1.39 4.10
N GLY A 31 3.53 1.91 4.61
CA GLY A 31 4.79 1.18 4.62
C GLY A 31 4.73 -0.08 5.48
N THR A 32 5.66 -1.00 5.24
CA THR A 32 5.95 -2.11 6.16
C THR A 32 6.83 -1.63 7.32
N HIS A 33 7.06 -2.50 8.29
CA HIS A 33 7.98 -2.27 9.41
C HIS A 33 9.43 -1.94 8.99
N LEU A 34 9.81 -2.21 7.73
CA LEU A 34 11.15 -1.94 7.19
C LEU A 34 11.22 -0.62 6.39
N GLU A 35 10.09 0.04 6.13
CA GLU A 35 10.00 1.14 5.17
C GLU A 35 9.77 2.50 5.83
N ASN A 36 9.95 2.62 7.15
CA ASN A 36 9.71 3.88 7.88
C ASN A 36 10.57 5.04 7.33
N ASP A 37 11.87 4.81 7.12
CA ASP A 37 12.77 5.83 6.58
C ASP A 37 12.39 6.23 5.15
N PHE A 38 11.92 5.26 4.36
CA PHE A 38 11.43 5.52 3.00
C PHE A 38 10.17 6.40 3.02
N ILE A 39 9.24 6.13 3.93
CA ILE A 39 8.01 6.93 4.11
C ILE A 39 8.36 8.37 4.51
N ASP A 40 9.34 8.57 5.39
CA ASP A 40 9.79 9.90 5.78
C ASP A 40 10.42 10.65 4.60
N GLN A 41 11.26 9.98 3.82
CA GLN A 41 11.88 10.56 2.62
C GLN A 41 10.84 10.93 1.55
N ILE A 42 9.87 10.06 1.27
CA ILE A 42 8.88 10.31 0.20
C ILE A 42 7.88 11.38 0.61
N ASN A 43 7.52 11.48 1.89
CA ASN A 43 6.68 12.57 2.39
C ASN A 43 7.40 13.92 2.35
N SER A 44 8.72 13.95 2.56
CA SER A 44 9.51 15.17 2.49
C SER A 44 9.78 15.62 1.05
N LYS A 45 10.23 14.71 0.18
CA LYS A 45 10.67 15.05 -1.19
C LYS A 45 9.56 15.00 -2.22
N LYS A 46 8.44 14.32 -1.93
CA LYS A 46 7.36 13.98 -2.87
C LYS A 46 7.84 13.40 -4.20
N LYS A 47 8.96 12.69 -4.15
CA LYS A 47 9.60 12.07 -5.30
C LYS A 47 10.04 10.67 -4.92
N HIS A 48 9.74 9.69 -5.77
CA HIS A 48 10.11 8.32 -5.50
C HIS A 48 11.62 8.11 -5.75
N PRO A 49 12.42 7.73 -4.73
CA PRO A 49 13.88 7.78 -4.81
C PRO A 49 14.48 6.86 -5.89
N ALA A 50 13.86 5.70 -6.14
CA ALA A 50 14.36 4.75 -7.13
C ALA A 50 13.74 4.90 -8.54
N LEU A 51 12.56 5.52 -8.64
CA LEU A 51 11.81 5.65 -9.91
C LEU A 51 11.96 7.05 -10.51
N ASN A 52 12.50 8.00 -9.73
CA ASN A 52 12.72 9.39 -10.10
C ASN A 52 11.46 10.09 -10.66
N CYS A 53 10.28 9.63 -10.26
CA CYS A 53 8.99 10.20 -10.64
C CYS A 53 8.40 11.04 -9.50
N ASP A 54 7.67 12.08 -9.87
CA ASP A 54 6.92 12.89 -8.93
C ASP A 54 5.69 12.13 -8.45
N VAL A 55 5.39 12.27 -7.16
CA VAL A 55 4.29 11.57 -6.50
C VAL A 55 3.03 12.44 -6.60
N PRO A 56 1.95 11.94 -7.24
CA PRO A 56 0.65 12.60 -7.24
C PRO A 56 0.19 12.99 -5.84
N LYS A 57 -0.37 14.20 -5.67
CA LYS A 57 -0.85 14.70 -4.38
C LYS A 57 -2.02 13.88 -3.81
N SER A 58 -2.72 13.12 -4.66
CA SER A 58 -3.81 12.21 -4.28
C SER A 58 -3.32 10.97 -3.51
N ILE A 59 -2.03 10.63 -3.62
CA ILE A 59 -1.42 9.50 -2.92
C ILE A 59 -0.89 9.99 -1.58
N LYS A 60 -1.35 9.34 -0.50
CA LYS A 60 -0.93 9.63 0.88
C LYS A 60 -0.09 8.49 1.41
N PHE A 61 1.00 8.83 2.10
CA PHE A 61 1.92 7.87 2.68
C PHE A 61 1.86 7.91 4.20
N SER A 62 1.65 6.74 4.80
CA SER A 62 1.58 6.55 6.24
C SER A 62 2.57 5.47 6.68
N LYS A 63 3.11 5.62 7.90
CA LYS A 63 3.92 4.56 8.54
C LYS A 63 3.02 3.39 8.93
N PHE A 64 3.63 2.22 9.09
CA PHE A 64 2.93 0.98 9.44
C PHE A 64 2.03 1.11 10.68
N GLU A 65 2.46 1.88 11.68
CA GLU A 65 1.72 2.10 12.94
C GLU A 65 0.30 2.66 12.71
N LYS A 66 0.09 3.39 11.61
CA LYS A 66 -1.21 3.97 11.25
C LYS A 66 -2.10 3.02 10.47
N LEU A 67 -1.67 1.78 10.18
CA LEU A 67 -2.43 0.81 9.38
C LEU A 67 -3.84 0.61 9.93
N GLY A 68 -3.97 0.43 11.24
CA GLY A 68 -5.27 0.24 11.90
C GLY A 68 -6.18 1.46 11.77
N GLU A 69 -5.62 2.67 11.84
CA GLU A 69 -6.39 3.90 11.65
C GLU A 69 -6.87 4.04 10.21
N GLU A 70 -6.02 3.75 9.21
CA GLU A 70 -6.38 3.90 7.80
C GLU A 70 -7.42 2.87 7.36
N ILE A 71 -7.32 1.62 7.81
CA ILE A 71 -8.30 0.56 7.48
C ILE A 71 -9.70 0.93 7.99
N ASN A 72 -9.79 1.50 9.19
CA ASN A 72 -11.08 1.88 9.78
C ASN A 72 -11.77 3.07 9.08
N LYS A 73 -11.10 3.80 8.17
CA LYS A 73 -11.66 4.99 7.47
C LYS A 73 -12.55 4.66 6.26
N LYS A 74 -13.15 3.47 6.21
CA LYS A 74 -13.90 2.93 5.04
C LYS A 74 -12.99 2.73 3.82
N VAL A 75 -12.24 1.65 3.83
CA VAL A 75 -11.46 1.19 2.69
C VAL A 75 -12.32 0.27 1.82
N ASP A 76 -12.39 0.55 0.51
CA ASP A 76 -13.14 -0.28 -0.45
C ASP A 76 -12.29 -1.44 -0.98
N LEU A 77 -10.96 -1.25 -0.99
CA LEU A 77 -10.00 -2.20 -1.53
C LEU A 77 -8.69 -2.17 -0.72
N VAL A 78 -8.30 -3.34 -0.20
CA VAL A 78 -6.96 -3.54 0.37
C VAL A 78 -6.10 -4.30 -0.64
N VAL A 79 -4.91 -3.75 -0.90
CA VAL A 79 -3.89 -4.27 -1.80
C VAL A 79 -2.64 -4.59 -1.00
N VAL A 80 -2.12 -5.81 -1.15
CA VAL A 80 -0.87 -6.21 -0.51
C VAL A 80 0.25 -6.18 -1.54
N ALA A 81 1.20 -5.27 -1.37
CA ALA A 81 2.33 -5.02 -2.25
C ALA A 81 3.67 -5.29 -1.55
N VAL A 82 3.79 -6.45 -0.90
CA VAL A 82 5.02 -6.90 -0.22
C VAL A 82 5.71 -8.01 -0.99
N ILE A 83 7.01 -8.20 -0.76
CA ILE A 83 7.75 -9.34 -1.31
C ILE A 83 7.17 -10.67 -0.81
N SER A 84 7.38 -11.77 -1.55
CA SER A 84 6.81 -13.09 -1.21
C SER A 84 7.06 -13.54 0.23
N LYS A 85 8.26 -13.28 0.76
CA LYS A 85 8.62 -13.60 2.15
C LYS A 85 7.80 -12.80 3.18
N GLY A 86 7.33 -11.61 2.82
CA GLY A 86 6.52 -10.72 3.65
C GLY A 86 5.02 -11.02 3.64
N ILE A 87 4.52 -11.89 2.75
CA ILE A 87 3.08 -12.15 2.62
C ILE A 87 2.49 -12.73 3.91
N LYS A 88 3.19 -13.67 4.55
CA LYS A 88 2.74 -14.27 5.82
C LYS A 88 2.63 -13.20 6.91
N TRP A 89 3.63 -12.32 7.01
CA TRP A 89 3.61 -11.21 7.95
C TRP A 89 2.46 -10.25 7.66
N ALA A 90 2.30 -9.82 6.40
CA ALA A 90 1.21 -8.93 5.99
C ALA A 90 -0.18 -9.51 6.32
N SER A 91 -0.39 -10.81 6.09
CA SER A 91 -1.64 -11.49 6.41
C SER A 91 -1.93 -11.48 7.92
N ILE A 92 -0.92 -11.71 8.75
CA ILE A 92 -1.07 -11.70 10.22
C ILE A 92 -1.43 -10.29 10.68
N GLU A 93 -0.73 -9.27 10.19
CA GLU A 93 -1.00 -7.88 10.59
C GLU A 93 -2.37 -7.41 10.12
N LEU A 94 -2.77 -7.72 8.88
CA LEU A 94 -4.09 -7.38 8.35
C LEU A 94 -5.21 -8.09 9.13
N SER A 95 -5.02 -9.35 9.55
CA SER A 95 -6.04 -10.07 10.33
C SER A 95 -6.34 -9.44 11.69
N LYS A 96 -5.42 -8.63 12.24
CA LYS A 96 -5.63 -7.93 13.53
C LYS A 96 -6.52 -6.70 13.39
N VAL A 97 -6.62 -6.14 12.19
CA VAL A 97 -7.21 -4.81 11.94
C VAL A 97 -8.42 -4.85 11.01
N MET A 98 -8.49 -5.80 10.08
CA MET A 98 -9.60 -5.95 9.15
C MET A 98 -10.81 -6.60 9.82
N LYS A 99 -12.00 -6.05 9.55
CA LYS A 99 -13.29 -6.66 9.92
C LYS A 99 -13.78 -7.52 8.73
N SER A 100 -14.54 -8.59 8.99
CA SER A 100 -14.82 -9.66 8.02
C SER A 100 -15.57 -9.26 6.73
N SER A 101 -15.93 -7.98 6.55
CA SER A 101 -16.69 -7.46 5.41
C SER A 101 -15.83 -6.79 4.31
N GLU A 102 -14.51 -6.71 4.49
CA GLU A 102 -13.61 -6.02 3.55
C GLU A 102 -13.08 -6.96 2.46
N ARG A 103 -13.18 -6.54 1.19
CA ARG A 103 -12.68 -7.32 0.04
C ARG A 103 -11.16 -7.14 -0.10
N LEU A 104 -10.41 -8.20 0.17
CA LEU A 104 -8.95 -8.25 0.02
C LEU A 104 -8.57 -8.73 -1.38
N ASN A 105 -7.88 -7.90 -2.17
CA ASN A 105 -7.23 -8.37 -3.41
C ASN A 105 -5.71 -8.40 -3.22
N LEU A 106 -5.14 -9.59 -3.37
CA LEU A 106 -3.70 -9.80 -3.29
C LEU A 106 -3.08 -9.54 -4.67
N LEU A 107 -2.26 -8.49 -4.79
CA LEU A 107 -1.38 -8.33 -5.96
C LEU A 107 -0.13 -9.17 -5.74
N LYS A 108 -0.19 -10.46 -6.11
CA LYS A 108 1.04 -11.20 -6.40
C LYS A 108 1.50 -10.85 -7.82
N GLY A 109 2.80 -10.59 -7.95
CA GLY A 109 3.48 -10.68 -9.24
C GLY A 109 3.13 -12.01 -9.92
N TRP A 110 2.85 -11.92 -11.21
CA TRP A 110 2.38 -12.95 -12.15
C TRP A 110 3.20 -14.26 -12.27
N SER A 111 4.06 -14.65 -11.31
CA SER A 111 5.06 -15.70 -11.58
C SER A 111 5.09 -16.92 -10.65
N GLN A 112 4.42 -16.99 -9.49
CA GLN A 112 4.68 -18.13 -8.58
C GLN A 112 3.57 -18.45 -7.57
N ALA A 113 2.32 -18.56 -8.05
CA ALA A 113 1.23 -19.14 -7.26
C ALA A 113 0.39 -20.17 -8.02
N ILE A 114 0.92 -20.70 -9.13
CA ILE A 114 0.46 -21.95 -9.74
C ILE A 114 1.70 -22.84 -9.89
N ARG A 115 2.11 -23.42 -8.77
CA ARG A 115 2.78 -24.72 -8.71
C ARG A 115 2.37 -25.35 -7.39
#